data_AF-A0A841ENW3-F1
#
_entry.id   AF-A0A841ENW3-F1
#
_cell.length_a   1.000
_cell.length_b   1.000
_cell.length_c   1.000
_cell.angle_alpha   90.00
_cell.angle_beta   90.00
_cell.angle_gamma   90.00
#
_symmetry.space_group_name_H-M   'P 1'
#
loop_
_entity.id
_entity.type
_entity.pdbx_description
1 polymer ?
#
loop_
_entity_poly.entity_id
_entity_poly.type
_entity_poly.pdbx_seq_one_letter_code
_entity_poly.pdbx_strand_id
1 'polypeptide(L)'
;MLNQFVLYIFLWILDNGSFSKVNNRNRAKIEATIAFRKGNYREAANQYLILSKQSIFTPPEVSLNYAHALFEAKDTLAARQIYARLSGLKEAKLTSTTLVQLGLIFCNQQDTAKALTLFKQALVMMPENNIARFNYELLKRKFKPKQEPPKPPPPSSQKTPPKPPPQENAEVAKNENQQELLRTLKNYGLTVDKAKTILDAMKNSEIQYIQQRQKATKNPNKTITKQNW
;
A
#
# COMPACT_ATOMS: atom_id res chain seq x y z
N MET A 1 -11.40 32.75 -33.64
CA MET A 1 -10.60 31.66 -34.25
C MET A 1 -9.10 31.89 -34.12
N LEU A 2 -8.56 33.09 -34.38
CA LEU A 2 -7.11 33.38 -34.30
C LEU A 2 -6.52 33.19 -32.89
N ASN A 3 -7.22 33.60 -31.82
CA ASN A 3 -6.76 33.44 -30.44
C ASN A 3 -6.62 31.98 -29.96
N GLN A 4 -7.47 31.07 -30.46
CA GLN A 4 -7.42 29.67 -30.08
C GLN A 4 -6.16 29.00 -30.64
N PHE A 5 -5.80 29.36 -31.87
CA PHE A 5 -4.63 28.81 -32.56
C PHE A 5 -3.32 29.31 -31.94
N VAL A 6 -3.26 30.59 -31.58
CA VAL A 6 -2.13 31.16 -30.82
C VAL A 6 -2.00 30.50 -29.44
N LEU A 7 -3.11 30.23 -28.76
CA LEU A 7 -3.10 29.47 -27.51
C LEU A 7 -2.57 28.05 -27.71
N TYR A 8 -3.00 27.33 -28.76
CA TYR A 8 -2.48 25.99 -29.04
C TYR A 8 -1.00 25.98 -29.41
N ILE A 9 -0.54 26.96 -30.19
CA ILE A 9 0.90 27.12 -30.49
C ILE A 9 1.68 27.44 -29.22
N PHE A 10 1.15 28.32 -28.37
CA PHE A 10 1.79 28.68 -27.12
C PHE A 10 1.84 27.49 -26.14
N LEU A 11 0.76 26.72 -26.03
CA LEU A 11 0.72 25.47 -25.26
C LEU A 11 1.68 24.42 -25.84
N TRP A 12 1.76 24.32 -27.16
CA TRP A 12 2.70 23.42 -27.84
C TRP A 12 4.17 23.83 -27.62
N ILE A 13 4.47 25.13 -27.64
CA ILE A 13 5.81 25.66 -27.31
C ILE A 13 6.12 25.51 -25.82
N LEU A 14 5.14 25.67 -24.92
CA LEU A 14 5.36 25.42 -23.49
C LEU A 14 5.59 23.93 -23.20
N ASP A 15 4.93 23.04 -23.94
CA ASP A 15 5.08 21.59 -23.81
C ASP A 15 6.39 21.07 -24.45
N ASN A 16 6.84 21.69 -25.56
CA ASN A 16 8.06 21.29 -26.30
C ASN A 16 9.29 22.19 -26.08
N GLY A 17 9.16 23.28 -25.31
CA GLY A 17 10.12 24.40 -25.23
C GLY A 17 11.40 24.16 -24.43
N SER A 18 11.82 22.92 -24.24
CA SER A 18 13.15 22.65 -23.69
C SER A 18 13.69 21.31 -24.19
N PHE A 19 14.34 21.33 -25.35
CA PHE A 19 15.16 20.23 -25.84
C PHE A 19 16.13 19.69 -24.76
N SER A 20 16.64 20.57 -23.88
CA SER A 20 17.44 20.20 -22.71
C SER A 20 16.69 19.32 -21.70
N LYS A 21 15.44 19.65 -21.35
CA LYS A 21 14.63 18.85 -20.41
C LYS A 21 14.27 17.48 -20.99
N VAL A 22 13.90 17.39 -22.27
CA VAL A 22 13.58 16.11 -22.92
C VAL A 22 14.83 15.21 -22.97
N ASN A 23 15.99 15.78 -23.32
CA ASN A 23 17.25 15.05 -23.33
C ASN A 23 17.66 14.57 -21.92
N ASN A 24 17.51 15.42 -20.90
CA ASN A 24 17.81 15.07 -19.51
C ASN A 24 16.87 13.98 -18.97
N ARG A 25 15.58 14.00 -19.31
CA ARG A 25 14.63 12.95 -18.89
C ARG A 25 14.96 11.60 -19.53
N ASN A 26 15.24 11.58 -20.83
CA ASN A 26 15.63 10.35 -21.53
C ASN A 26 16.94 9.81 -20.97
N ARG A 27 17.92 10.69 -20.70
CA ARG A 27 19.17 10.32 -20.05
C ARG A 27 18.95 9.71 -18.66
N ALA A 28 18.18 10.37 -17.78
CA ALA A 28 17.89 9.86 -16.43
C ALA A 28 17.20 8.48 -16.47
N LYS A 29 16.29 8.24 -17.42
CA LYS A 29 15.66 6.93 -17.62
C LYS A 29 16.67 5.85 -18.01
N ILE A 30 17.61 6.17 -18.90
CA ILE A 30 18.68 5.25 -19.34
C ILE A 30 19.63 4.97 -18.18
N GLU A 31 20.11 6.01 -17.50
CA GLU A 31 21.00 5.91 -16.34
C GLU A 31 20.38 5.07 -15.22
N ALA A 32 19.10 5.31 -14.89
CA ALA A 32 18.37 4.52 -13.90
C ALA A 32 18.34 3.03 -14.27
N THR A 33 18.07 2.72 -15.55
CA THR A 33 18.00 1.34 -16.04
C THR A 33 19.36 0.65 -16.00
N ILE A 34 20.43 1.36 -16.40
CA ILE A 34 21.81 0.85 -16.34
C ILE A 34 22.20 0.59 -14.89
N ALA A 35 21.95 1.53 -13.99
CA ALA A 35 22.24 1.39 -12.57
C ALA A 35 21.49 0.19 -11.96
N PHE A 36 20.20 0.05 -12.28
CA PHE A 36 19.39 -1.07 -11.79
C PHE A 36 19.93 -2.42 -12.26
N ARG A 37 20.28 -2.54 -13.55
CA ARG A 37 20.86 -3.77 -14.11
C ARG A 37 22.22 -4.12 -13.53
N LYS A 38 23.01 -3.12 -13.12
CA LYS A 38 24.30 -3.31 -12.44
C LYS A 38 24.16 -3.66 -10.96
N GLY A 39 22.94 -3.72 -10.41
CA GLY A 39 22.70 -3.92 -8.98
C GLY A 39 22.89 -2.65 -8.13
N ASN A 40 23.14 -1.50 -8.77
CA ASN A 40 23.31 -0.21 -8.10
C ASN A 40 21.93 0.42 -7.80
N TYR A 41 21.13 -0.26 -6.98
CA TYR A 41 19.72 0.07 -6.77
C TYR A 41 19.47 1.44 -6.14
N ARG A 42 20.36 1.90 -5.26
CA ARG A 42 20.27 3.26 -4.68
C ARG A 42 20.44 4.34 -5.74
N GLU A 43 21.39 4.16 -6.65
CA GLU A 43 21.61 5.10 -7.75
C GLU A 43 20.42 5.07 -8.72
N ALA A 44 19.93 3.88 -9.07
CA ALA A 44 18.72 3.75 -9.88
C ALA A 44 17.51 4.48 -9.25
N ALA A 45 17.33 4.32 -7.94
CA ALA A 45 16.27 4.98 -7.19
C ALA A 45 16.41 6.51 -7.23
N ASN A 46 17.63 7.04 -7.08
CA ASN A 46 17.90 8.47 -7.19
C ASN A 46 17.55 9.02 -8.58
N GLN A 47 17.95 8.32 -9.64
CA GLN A 47 17.63 8.73 -11.03
C GLN A 47 16.13 8.71 -11.32
N TYR A 48 15.40 7.70 -10.83
CA TYR A 48 13.94 7.69 -10.95
C TYR A 48 13.26 8.78 -10.12
N LEU A 49 13.79 9.12 -8.95
CA LEU A 49 13.31 10.24 -8.15
C LEU A 49 13.48 11.56 -8.90
N ILE A 50 14.64 11.80 -9.52
CA ILE A 50 14.88 12.99 -10.35
C ILE A 50 13.87 13.03 -11.51
N LEU A 51 13.68 11.91 -12.21
CA LEU A 51 12.74 11.81 -13.33
C LEU A 51 11.30 12.16 -12.88
N SER A 52 10.88 11.68 -11.71
CA SER A 52 9.55 11.99 -11.16
C SER A 52 9.38 13.47 -10.78
N LYS A 53 10.41 14.09 -10.16
CA LYS A 53 10.37 15.50 -9.73
C LYS A 53 10.38 16.49 -10.90
N GLN A 54 10.94 16.09 -12.03
CA GLN A 54 11.03 16.93 -13.22
C GLN A 54 9.74 16.93 -14.06
N SER A 55 8.73 16.12 -13.71
CA SER A 55 7.48 16.01 -14.46
C SER A 55 6.27 16.43 -13.64
N ILE A 56 5.39 17.21 -14.25
CA ILE A 56 4.08 17.56 -13.66
C ILE A 56 3.22 16.29 -13.54
N PHE A 57 3.31 15.41 -14.54
CA PHE A 57 2.68 14.10 -14.55
C PHE A 57 3.75 13.03 -14.61
N THR A 58 3.93 12.25 -13.55
CA THR A 58 4.87 11.12 -13.55
C THR A 58 4.12 9.88 -14.05
N PRO A 59 4.55 9.25 -15.17
CA PRO A 59 3.95 8.00 -15.63
C PRO A 59 3.98 6.93 -14.53
N PRO A 60 2.91 6.15 -14.34
CA PRO A 60 2.84 5.11 -13.31
C PRO A 60 4.00 4.11 -13.37
N GLU A 61 4.52 3.81 -14.56
CA GLU A 61 5.64 2.89 -14.77
C GLU A 61 6.96 3.43 -14.22
N VAL A 62 7.16 4.76 -14.27
CA VAL A 62 8.33 5.40 -13.65
C VAL A 62 8.24 5.26 -12.14
N SER A 63 7.06 5.50 -11.56
CA SER A 63 6.83 5.33 -10.13
C SER A 63 6.99 3.86 -9.71
N LEU A 64 6.54 2.92 -10.56
CA LEU A 64 6.69 1.49 -10.31
C LEU A 64 8.17 1.08 -10.30
N ASN A 65 8.95 1.52 -11.29
CA ASN A 65 10.39 1.24 -11.36
C ASN A 65 11.15 1.90 -10.22
N TYR A 66 10.75 3.09 -9.80
CA TYR A 66 11.30 3.74 -8.61
C TYR A 66 11.07 2.88 -7.36
N ALA A 67 9.84 2.38 -7.17
CA ALA A 67 9.50 1.51 -6.05
C ALA A 67 10.29 0.19 -6.10
N HIS A 68 10.50 -0.41 -7.28
CA HIS A 68 11.36 -1.59 -7.44
C HIS A 68 12.80 -1.30 -7.05
N ALA A 69 13.37 -0.17 -7.49
CA ALA A 69 14.73 0.21 -7.11
C ALA A 69 14.87 0.40 -5.59
N LEU A 70 13.88 1.05 -4.94
CA LEU A 70 13.85 1.20 -3.48
C LEU A 70 13.74 -0.14 -2.75
N PHE A 71 12.87 -1.04 -3.24
CA PHE A 71 12.69 -2.37 -2.67
C PHE A 71 13.99 -3.19 -2.71
N GLU A 72 14.67 -3.20 -3.86
CA GLU A 72 15.96 -3.88 -4.00
C GLU A 72 17.07 -3.23 -3.16
N ALA A 73 17.04 -1.89 -3.04
CA ALA A 73 17.90 -1.13 -2.13
C ALA A 73 17.57 -1.32 -0.64
N LYS A 74 16.59 -2.17 -0.31
CA LYS A 74 16.07 -2.48 1.03
C LYS A 74 15.36 -1.34 1.75
N ASP A 75 15.06 -0.25 1.05
CA ASP A 75 14.15 0.81 1.53
C ASP A 75 12.69 0.38 1.31
N THR A 76 12.31 -0.65 2.06
CA THR A 76 10.98 -1.27 1.97
C THR A 76 9.85 -0.34 2.45
N LEU A 77 10.16 0.63 3.31
CA LEU A 77 9.19 1.59 3.81
C LEU A 77 8.77 2.55 2.68
N ALA A 78 9.74 3.17 2.00
CA ALA A 78 9.45 4.06 0.88
C ALA A 78 8.81 3.30 -0.30
N ALA A 79 9.33 2.12 -0.62
CA ALA A 79 8.77 1.26 -1.67
C ALA A 79 7.30 0.94 -1.42
N ARG A 80 6.95 0.54 -0.18
CA ARG A 80 5.56 0.22 0.21
C ARG A 80 4.61 1.39 0.00
N GLN A 81 5.01 2.61 0.34
CA GLN A 81 4.17 3.80 0.17
C GLN A 81 3.85 4.08 -1.30
N ILE A 82 4.81 3.83 -2.20
CA ILE A 82 4.61 4.03 -3.63
C ILE A 82 3.73 2.91 -4.18
N TYR A 83 4.02 1.65 -3.87
CA TYR A 83 3.18 0.53 -4.30
C TYR A 83 1.73 0.65 -3.83
N ALA A 84 1.49 1.10 -2.59
CA ALA A 84 0.14 1.31 -2.08
C ALA A 84 -0.63 2.36 -2.89
N ARG A 85 0.02 3.47 -3.27
CA ARG A 85 -0.58 4.46 -4.16
C ARG A 85 -0.88 3.89 -5.55
N LEU A 86 0.05 3.13 -6.12
CA LEU A 86 -0.09 2.52 -7.44
C LEU A 86 -1.18 1.42 -7.49
N SER A 87 -1.41 0.71 -6.38
CA SER A 87 -2.46 -0.31 -6.31
C SER A 87 -3.90 0.24 -6.38
N GLY A 88 -4.07 1.56 -6.25
CA GLY A 88 -5.37 2.23 -6.43
C GLY A 88 -5.70 2.58 -7.89
N LEU A 89 -4.79 2.32 -8.84
CA LEU A 89 -5.00 2.63 -10.25
C LEU A 89 -5.89 1.58 -10.94
N LYS A 90 -6.62 2.01 -11.99
CA LYS A 90 -7.53 1.14 -12.75
C LYS A 90 -6.84 0.24 -13.79
N GLU A 91 -5.51 0.21 -13.83
CA GLU A 91 -4.74 -0.57 -14.79
C GLU A 91 -4.41 -1.97 -14.24
N ALA A 92 -5.01 -3.01 -14.81
CA ALA A 92 -4.95 -4.38 -14.30
C ALA A 92 -3.52 -4.92 -14.10
N LYS A 93 -2.63 -4.72 -15.07
CA LYS A 93 -1.24 -5.24 -15.04
C LYS A 93 -0.41 -4.59 -13.95
N LEU A 94 -0.43 -3.27 -13.92
CA LEU A 94 0.29 -2.48 -12.93
C LEU A 94 -0.23 -2.76 -11.52
N THR A 95 -1.56 -2.79 -11.34
CA THR A 95 -2.18 -3.09 -10.04
C THR A 95 -1.85 -4.51 -9.58
N SER A 96 -1.93 -5.52 -10.46
CA SER A 96 -1.52 -6.89 -10.11
C SER A 96 -0.05 -6.97 -9.69
N THR A 97 0.85 -6.29 -10.43
CA THR A 97 2.29 -6.26 -10.12
C THR A 97 2.57 -5.60 -8.77
N THR A 98 1.94 -4.46 -8.49
CA THR A 98 2.13 -3.70 -7.23
C THR A 98 1.59 -4.45 -6.03
N LEU A 99 0.43 -5.12 -6.17
CA LEU A 99 -0.14 -5.98 -5.13
C LEU A 99 0.78 -7.17 -4.80
N VAL A 100 1.41 -7.78 -5.81
CA VAL A 100 2.44 -8.81 -5.59
C VAL A 100 3.60 -8.26 -4.76
N GLN A 101 4.12 -7.08 -5.09
CA GLN A 101 5.24 -6.49 -4.35
C GLN A 101 4.87 -6.13 -2.91
N LEU A 102 3.67 -5.60 -2.69
CA LEU A 102 3.14 -5.39 -1.34
C LEU A 102 3.05 -6.71 -0.57
N GLY A 103 2.54 -7.78 -1.21
CA GLY A 103 2.49 -9.10 -0.62
C GLY A 103 3.86 -9.62 -0.19
N LEU A 104 4.89 -9.44 -1.01
CA LEU A 104 6.27 -9.81 -0.67
C LEU A 104 6.81 -9.01 0.52
N ILE A 105 6.52 -7.71 0.61
CA ILE A 105 6.88 -6.88 1.77
C ILE A 105 6.20 -7.40 3.04
N PHE A 106 4.92 -7.73 2.99
CA PHE A 106 4.20 -8.28 4.16
C PHE A 106 4.67 -9.69 4.55
N CYS A 107 5.06 -10.53 3.58
CA CYS A 107 5.72 -11.80 3.86
C CYS A 107 7.02 -11.58 4.67
N ASN A 108 7.84 -10.61 4.29
CA ASN A 108 9.07 -10.28 5.02
C ASN A 108 8.79 -9.73 6.43
N GLN A 109 7.61 -9.13 6.63
CA GLN A 109 7.14 -8.65 7.93
C GLN A 109 6.41 -9.72 8.75
N GLN A 110 6.37 -10.97 8.28
CA GLN A 110 5.65 -12.10 8.89
C GLN A 110 4.11 -11.94 8.93
N ASP A 111 3.55 -10.91 8.29
CA ASP A 111 2.10 -10.73 8.14
C ASP A 111 1.58 -11.51 6.93
N THR A 112 1.55 -12.83 7.08
CA THR A 112 1.25 -13.76 5.99
C THR A 112 -0.23 -13.79 5.63
N ALA A 113 -1.12 -13.46 6.56
CA ALA A 113 -2.54 -13.29 6.29
C ALA A 113 -2.80 -12.15 5.31
N LYS A 114 -2.14 -11.00 5.53
CA LYS A 114 -2.25 -9.85 4.63
C LYS A 114 -1.57 -10.10 3.29
N ALA A 115 -0.39 -10.72 3.29
CA ALA A 115 0.28 -11.11 2.05
C ALA A 115 -0.59 -12.04 1.19
N LEU A 116 -1.24 -13.04 1.79
CA LEU A 116 -2.13 -13.97 1.09
C LEU A 116 -3.33 -13.25 0.47
N THR A 117 -3.89 -12.27 1.18
CA THR A 117 -4.99 -11.44 0.66
C THR A 117 -4.52 -10.59 -0.53
N LEU A 118 -3.33 -10.00 -0.45
CA LEU A 118 -2.76 -9.19 -1.54
C LEU A 118 -2.47 -10.03 -2.78
N PHE A 119 -1.89 -11.23 -2.63
CA PHE A 119 -1.68 -12.13 -3.77
C PHE A 119 -3.01 -12.59 -4.39
N LYS A 120 -4.04 -12.83 -3.58
CA LYS A 120 -5.38 -13.13 -4.09
C LYS A 120 -5.97 -11.95 -4.87
N GLN A 121 -5.86 -10.73 -4.36
CA GLN A 121 -6.30 -9.53 -5.08
C GLN A 121 -5.53 -9.35 -6.40
N ALA A 122 -4.22 -9.62 -6.41
CA ALA A 122 -3.42 -9.56 -7.63
C ALA A 122 -3.94 -10.54 -8.72
N LEU A 123 -4.42 -11.72 -8.32
CA LEU A 123 -5.04 -12.71 -9.20
C LEU A 123 -6.45 -12.32 -9.65
N VAL A 124 -7.21 -11.59 -8.83
CA VAL A 124 -8.49 -11.00 -9.27
C VAL A 124 -8.25 -9.95 -10.35
N MET A 125 -7.21 -9.13 -10.20
CA MET A 125 -6.85 -8.12 -11.20
C MET A 125 -6.28 -8.73 -12.48
N MET A 126 -5.48 -9.79 -12.36
CA MET A 126 -4.86 -10.48 -13.50
C MET A 126 -4.71 -11.97 -13.19
N PRO A 127 -5.67 -12.80 -13.62
CA PRO A 127 -5.65 -14.24 -13.37
C PRO A 127 -4.42 -14.95 -13.94
N GLU A 128 -3.87 -14.44 -15.04
CA GLU A 128 -2.68 -14.98 -15.74
C GLU A 128 -1.34 -14.61 -15.10
N ASN A 129 -1.35 -13.85 -13.98
CA ASN A 129 -0.11 -13.50 -13.29
C ASN A 129 0.47 -14.72 -12.56
N ASN A 130 1.34 -15.47 -13.26
CA ASN A 130 2.00 -16.66 -12.74
C ASN A 130 2.85 -16.37 -11.48
N ILE A 131 3.40 -15.16 -11.34
CA ILE A 131 4.16 -14.75 -10.15
C ILE A 131 3.22 -14.65 -8.94
N ALA A 132 2.06 -14.01 -9.11
CA ALA A 132 1.04 -13.93 -8.06
C ALA A 132 0.53 -15.33 -7.68
N ARG A 133 0.27 -16.19 -8.68
CA ARG A 133 -0.19 -17.57 -8.49
C ARG A 133 0.82 -18.38 -7.69
N PHE A 134 2.08 -18.38 -8.11
CA PHE A 134 3.15 -19.08 -7.43
C PHE A 134 3.31 -18.61 -5.97
N ASN A 135 3.37 -17.29 -5.74
CA ASN A 135 3.51 -16.73 -4.40
C ASN A 135 2.31 -17.05 -3.49
N TYR A 136 1.09 -16.99 -4.02
CA TYR A 136 -0.13 -17.36 -3.31
C TYR A 136 -0.11 -18.83 -2.88
N GLU A 137 0.14 -19.74 -3.82
CA GLU A 137 0.16 -21.18 -3.53
C GLU A 137 1.28 -21.56 -2.57
N LEU A 138 2.49 -21.01 -2.77
CA LEU A 138 3.61 -21.24 -1.87
C LEU A 138 3.29 -20.80 -0.44
N LEU A 139 2.73 -19.59 -0.28
CA LEU A 139 2.41 -19.03 1.02
C LEU A 139 1.27 -19.82 1.68
N LYS A 140 0.21 -20.15 0.94
CA LYS A 140 -0.93 -20.95 1.43
C LYS A 140 -0.51 -22.34 1.90
N ARG A 141 0.45 -22.98 1.23
CA ARG A 141 0.97 -24.29 1.65
C ARG A 141 1.78 -24.22 2.94
N LYS A 142 2.65 -23.20 3.07
CA LYS A 142 3.48 -23.00 4.26
C LYS A 142 2.67 -22.54 5.47
N PHE A 143 1.66 -21.72 5.23
CA PHE A 143 0.77 -21.19 6.26
C PHE A 143 -0.58 -21.86 6.13
N LYS A 144 -0.75 -22.99 6.80
CA LYS A 144 -2.09 -23.46 7.14
C LYS A 144 -2.60 -22.48 8.21
N PRO A 145 -3.57 -21.60 7.92
CA PRO A 145 -4.23 -20.87 9.00
C PRO A 145 -4.69 -21.93 9.99
N LYS A 146 -4.42 -21.74 11.30
CA LYS A 146 -5.21 -22.45 12.31
C LYS A 146 -6.64 -22.23 11.88
N GLN A 147 -7.34 -23.32 11.54
CA GLN A 147 -8.71 -23.27 11.05
C GLN A 147 -9.45 -22.27 11.93
N GLU A 148 -10.11 -21.28 11.34
CA GLU A 148 -11.05 -20.48 12.10
C GLU A 148 -11.93 -21.47 12.86
N PRO A 149 -12.05 -21.33 14.20
CA PRO A 149 -12.92 -22.22 14.96
C PRO A 149 -14.28 -22.24 14.24
N PRO A 150 -14.89 -23.44 14.07
CA PRO A 150 -16.10 -23.59 13.30
C PRO A 150 -17.08 -22.51 13.74
N LYS A 151 -17.64 -21.77 12.77
CA LYS A 151 -18.67 -20.76 13.03
C LYS A 151 -19.67 -21.37 14.02
N PRO A 152 -19.96 -20.70 15.16
CA PRO A 152 -20.97 -21.19 16.08
C PRO A 152 -22.23 -21.51 15.28
N PRO A 153 -22.90 -22.64 15.53
CA PRO A 153 -24.15 -22.96 14.85
C PRO A 153 -25.11 -21.77 14.97
N PRO A 154 -25.89 -21.47 13.92
CA PRO A 154 -26.85 -20.38 13.97
C PRO A 154 -27.70 -20.53 15.23
N PRO A 155 -27.94 -19.44 15.99
CA PRO A 155 -28.69 -19.53 17.23
C PRO A 155 -30.04 -20.18 16.92
N SER A 156 -30.26 -21.36 17.53
CA SER A 156 -31.55 -22.02 17.55
C SER A 156 -32.60 -21.04 18.07
N SER A 157 -33.71 -20.96 17.35
CA SER A 157 -34.86 -20.10 17.60
C SER A 157 -35.45 -20.36 18.99
N GLN A 158 -34.86 -19.76 20.03
CA GLN A 158 -35.48 -19.68 21.33
C GLN A 158 -36.45 -18.50 21.34
N LYS A 159 -37.72 -18.84 21.56
CA LYS A 159 -38.87 -17.95 21.67
C LYS A 159 -38.54 -16.78 22.61
N THR A 160 -38.58 -15.57 22.07
CA THR A 160 -38.53 -14.32 22.83
C THR A 160 -39.70 -14.23 23.82
N PRO A 161 -39.48 -13.88 25.09
CA PRO A 161 -40.56 -13.48 26.00
C PRO A 161 -41.16 -12.12 25.60
N PRO A 162 -42.39 -11.78 26.03
CA PRO A 162 -43.10 -10.60 25.56
C PRO A 162 -42.45 -9.29 26.04
N LYS A 163 -42.49 -8.29 25.16
CA LYS A 163 -41.97 -6.93 25.32
C LYS A 163 -42.86 -6.11 26.28
N PRO A 164 -42.32 -5.32 27.22
CA PRO A 164 -43.10 -4.31 27.96
C PRO A 164 -43.40 -3.08 27.08
N PRO A 165 -44.44 -2.29 27.41
CA PRO A 165 -44.93 -1.18 26.59
C PRO A 165 -43.99 0.03 26.58
N PRO A 166 -44.13 0.93 25.59
CA PRO A 166 -43.10 1.89 25.22
C PRO A 166 -43.14 3.15 26.09
N GLN A 167 -41.97 3.59 26.56
CA GLN A 167 -41.73 4.97 26.96
C GLN A 167 -40.94 5.69 25.88
N GLU A 168 -41.42 6.89 25.58
CA GLU A 168 -41.11 7.71 24.44
C GLU A 168 -40.05 8.78 24.81
N ASN A 169 -39.09 8.94 23.90
CA ASN A 169 -38.24 10.11 23.61
C ASN A 169 -37.25 10.66 24.65
N ALA A 170 -35.99 10.26 24.50
CA ALA A 170 -34.85 11.16 24.23
C ALA A 170 -33.64 10.32 23.74
N GLU A 171 -32.83 10.83 22.82
CA GLU A 171 -31.60 10.21 22.24
C GLU A 171 -31.76 9.24 21.04
N VAL A 172 -32.54 9.61 20.02
CA VAL A 172 -32.63 8.80 18.78
C VAL A 172 -31.49 9.08 17.78
N ALA A 173 -30.80 10.22 17.84
CA ALA A 173 -29.78 10.56 16.83
C ALA A 173 -28.39 9.90 17.01
N LYS A 174 -28.09 9.33 18.19
CA LYS A 174 -26.80 8.64 18.45
C LYS A 174 -26.85 7.12 18.21
N ASN A 175 -28.05 6.56 18.19
CA ASN A 175 -28.28 5.11 18.19
C ASN A 175 -28.23 4.48 16.79
N GLU A 176 -28.63 5.22 15.74
CA GLU A 176 -28.60 4.69 14.36
C GLU A 176 -27.18 4.39 13.89
N ASN A 177 -26.24 5.30 14.13
CA ASN A 177 -24.82 5.08 13.79
C ASN A 177 -24.21 3.91 14.57
N GLN A 178 -24.59 3.72 15.84
CA GLN A 178 -24.15 2.56 16.62
C GLN A 178 -24.76 1.26 16.08
N GLN A 179 -26.04 1.26 15.72
CA GLN A 179 -26.71 0.10 15.15
C GLN A 179 -26.19 -0.25 13.76
N GLU A 180 -25.91 0.74 12.91
CA GLU A 180 -25.31 0.54 11.59
C GLU A 180 -23.88 0.04 11.69
N LEU A 181 -23.10 0.57 12.64
CA LEU A 181 -21.76 0.06 12.94
C LEU A 181 -21.83 -1.40 13.43
N LEU A 182 -22.76 -1.72 14.33
CA LEU A 182 -22.96 -3.09 14.81
C LEU A 182 -23.42 -4.03 13.70
N ARG A 183 -24.31 -3.58 12.79
CA ARG A 183 -24.74 -4.33 11.60
C ARG A 183 -23.58 -4.56 10.63
N THR A 184 -22.77 -3.54 10.40
CA THR A 184 -21.59 -3.61 9.55
C THR A 184 -20.58 -4.59 10.12
N LEU A 185 -20.23 -4.45 11.41
CA LEU A 185 -19.34 -5.37 12.12
C LEU A 185 -19.86 -6.81 12.07
N LYS A 186 -21.17 -7.00 12.28
CA LYS A 186 -21.83 -8.31 12.18
C LYS A 186 -21.78 -8.89 10.76
N ASN A 187 -21.96 -8.08 9.73
CA ASN A 187 -21.84 -8.49 8.32
C ASN A 187 -20.40 -8.93 7.97
N TYR A 188 -19.40 -8.32 8.59
CA TYR A 188 -17.99 -8.72 8.48
C TYR A 188 -17.60 -9.86 9.45
N GLY A 189 -18.54 -10.41 10.24
CA GLY A 189 -18.28 -11.48 11.20
C GLY A 189 -17.42 -11.06 12.39
N LEU A 190 -17.35 -9.75 12.68
CA LEU A 190 -16.56 -9.17 13.76
C LEU A 190 -17.47 -8.85 14.95
N THR A 191 -17.11 -9.36 16.13
CA THR A 191 -17.75 -8.94 17.39
C THR A 191 -17.17 -7.60 17.84
N VAL A 192 -17.93 -6.85 18.64
CA VAL A 192 -17.51 -5.55 19.19
C VAL A 192 -16.17 -5.67 19.92
N ASP A 193 -16.01 -6.73 20.71
CA ASP A 193 -14.78 -6.95 21.48
C ASP A 193 -13.58 -7.29 20.58
N LYS A 194 -13.81 -8.00 19.48
CA LYS A 194 -12.75 -8.27 18.49
C LYS A 194 -12.37 -7.01 17.72
N ALA A 195 -13.33 -6.16 17.38
CA ALA A 195 -13.08 -4.85 16.77
C ALA A 195 -12.29 -3.93 17.72
N LYS A 196 -12.63 -3.92 19.01
CA LYS A 196 -11.85 -3.21 20.05
C LYS A 196 -10.44 -3.75 20.18
N THR A 197 -10.28 -5.07 20.22
CA THR A 197 -8.94 -5.70 20.30
C THR A 197 -8.07 -5.36 19.10
N ILE A 198 -8.66 -5.36 17.88
CA ILE A 198 -7.95 -4.95 16.65
C ILE A 198 -7.58 -3.46 16.73
N LEU A 199 -8.51 -2.61 17.18
CA LEU A 199 -8.27 -1.17 17.33
C LEU A 199 -7.17 -0.88 18.36
N ASP A 200 -7.17 -1.57 19.49
CA ASP A 200 -6.17 -1.43 20.55
C ASP A 200 -4.81 -1.96 20.10
N ALA A 201 -4.78 -3.07 19.35
CA ALA A 201 -3.57 -3.57 18.72
C ALA A 201 -3.02 -2.58 17.67
N MET A 202 -3.89 -1.92 16.90
CA MET A 202 -3.50 -0.88 15.96
C MET A 202 -2.93 0.36 16.67
N LYS A 203 -3.59 0.84 17.73
CA LYS A 203 -3.08 1.95 18.55
C LYS A 203 -1.73 1.63 19.18
N ASN A 204 -1.57 0.44 19.74
CA ASN A 204 -0.31 0.03 20.38
C ASN A 204 0.83 -0.11 19.36
N SER A 205 0.54 -0.65 18.17
CA SER A 205 1.54 -0.72 17.09
C SER A 205 1.91 0.65 16.52
N GLU A 206 0.95 1.58 16.44
CA GLU A 206 1.21 2.97 16.06
C GLU A 206 2.08 3.70 17.10
N ILE A 207 1.82 3.51 18.39
CA ILE A 207 2.63 4.07 19.48
C ILE A 207 4.08 3.54 19.42
N GLN A 208 4.26 2.24 19.21
CA GLN A 208 5.61 1.65 19.05
C GLN A 208 6.33 2.22 17.83
N TYR A 209 5.63 2.37 16.70
CA TYR A 209 6.19 2.97 15.48
C TYR A 209 6.63 4.44 15.70
N ILE A 210 5.81 5.24 16.39
CA ILE A 210 6.15 6.64 16.72
C ILE A 210 7.35 6.71 17.67
N GLN A 211 7.40 5.85 18.69
CA GLN A 211 8.54 5.80 19.62
C GLN A 211 9.85 5.40 18.92
N GLN A 212 9.82 4.43 18.00
CA GLN A 212 11.01 4.08 17.21
C GLN A 212 11.50 5.25 16.35
N ARG A 213 10.57 5.97 15.69
CA ARG A 213 10.94 7.16 14.90
C ARG A 213 11.54 8.27 15.77
N GLN A 214 10.99 8.51 16.96
CA GLN A 214 11.52 9.50 17.89
C GLN A 214 12.89 9.11 18.48
N LYS A 215 13.16 7.81 18.69
CA LYS A 215 14.48 7.32 19.10
C LYS A 215 15.51 7.44 17.98
N ALA A 216 15.11 7.18 16.73
CA ALA A 216 15.96 7.33 15.55
C ALA A 216 16.35 8.80 15.28
N THR A 217 15.48 9.77 15.60
CA THR A 217 15.78 11.19 15.44
C THR A 217 16.55 11.80 16.62
N LYS A 218 16.62 11.13 17.77
CA LYS A 218 17.33 11.62 18.98
C LYS A 218 18.77 11.13 19.12
N ASN A 219 19.29 10.33 18.19
CA ASN A 219 20.66 9.80 18.27
C ASN A 219 21.51 10.13 17.02
N PRO A 220 21.98 11.37 16.85
CA PRO A 220 22.84 11.72 15.71
C PRO A 220 24.34 11.49 15.96
N ASN A 221 24.78 10.87 17.08
CA ASN A 221 26.23 10.77 17.35
C ASN A 221 26.66 9.49 18.09
N LYS A 222 27.11 8.51 17.30
CA LYS A 222 28.22 7.59 17.61
C LYS A 222 28.57 6.93 16.27
N THR A 223 29.68 7.26 15.62
CA THR A 223 30.97 6.62 15.90
C THR A 223 32.10 7.47 15.32
N ILE A 224 32.92 8.07 16.18
CA ILE A 224 34.36 8.21 15.92
C ILE A 224 34.98 6.91 16.40
N THR A 225 35.56 6.15 15.48
CA THR A 225 36.76 5.36 15.80
C THR A 225 37.65 5.36 14.58
N LYS A 226 38.77 6.08 14.71
CA LYS A 226 39.93 5.98 13.83
C LYS A 226 40.42 4.52 13.84
N GLN A 227 40.74 3.98 12.68
CA GLN A 227 41.69 2.87 12.59
C GLN A 227 42.81 3.30 11.65
N ASN A 228 43.97 3.53 12.26
CA ASN A 228 45.26 3.57 11.61
C ASN A 228 45.67 2.14 11.29
N TRP A 229 45.82 1.82 10.00
CA TRP A 229 47.01 1.20 9.37
C TRP A 229 46.79 1.18 7.86
#